data_AF-A0AAC8TCU1-F1
#
_entry.id   AF-A0AAC8TCU1-F1
#
_cell.length_a   1.000
_cell.length_b   1.000
_cell.length_c   1.000
_cell.angle_alpha   90.00
_cell.angle_beta   90.00
_cell.angle_gamma   90.00
#
_symmetry.space_group_name_H-M   'P 1'
#
loop_
_entity.id
_entity.type
_entity.pdbx_description
1 polymer ?
#
loop_
_entity_poly.entity_id
_entity_poly.type
_entity_poly.pdbx_seq_one_letter_code
_entity_poly.pdbx_strand_id
1 'polypeptide(L)'
;MISLRDDDSNLENQYGFDYLGKPLGTPAPALDGEPHASCMVGFWLPTEYLEEHGPNRLRELALKLAAPLPFYFGQVGLSFNGQLSLAGVMREVRARCFRYPGLDIPKPSWHSWKLGFRVRGPSWLTVLGQPILGELGGASALRSRLSSPGTTVQELEGERAVVTLGTWPEAGDTEQGQTLPAYRELARVLEPWLYHEEHVRDPDFEDKRRWERRFLD
;
A
#
# COMPACT_ATOMS: atom_id res chain seq x y z
N MET A 1 -15.20 -4.89 -12.36
CA MET A 1 -13.75 -5.10 -12.20
C MET A 1 -13.18 -5.35 -13.57
N ILE A 2 -12.11 -4.65 -13.95
CA ILE A 2 -11.30 -4.98 -15.13
C ILE A 2 -10.04 -5.64 -14.58
N SER A 3 -9.67 -6.80 -15.11
CA SER A 3 -8.43 -7.49 -14.73
C SER A 3 -7.71 -7.89 -16.01
N LEU A 4 -6.41 -7.59 -16.06
CA LEU A 4 -5.50 -8.05 -17.08
C LEU A 4 -4.38 -8.79 -16.35
N ARG A 5 -4.00 -9.94 -16.90
CA ARG A 5 -2.85 -10.73 -16.47
C ARG A 5 -2.06 -11.04 -17.74
N ASP A 6 -0.77 -11.32 -17.60
CA ASP A 6 -0.08 -12.05 -18.66
C ASP A 6 -0.85 -13.35 -18.96
N ASP A 7 -1.04 -13.60 -20.25
CA ASP A 7 -1.59 -14.87 -20.72
C ASP A 7 -0.43 -15.86 -20.64
N ASP A 8 -0.49 -16.85 -19.75
CA ASP A 8 0.62 -17.79 -19.68
C ASP A 8 0.23 -19.25 -19.46
N SER A 9 0.68 -20.04 -20.42
CA SER A 9 1.01 -21.46 -20.31
C SER A 9 1.98 -21.79 -19.17
N ASN A 10 2.53 -20.77 -18.48
CA ASN A 10 3.24 -20.90 -17.22
C ASN A 10 2.37 -20.45 -16.04
N LEU A 11 2.37 -21.23 -14.96
CA LEU A 11 1.44 -21.12 -13.83
C LEU A 11 1.62 -19.87 -12.93
N GLU A 12 2.49 -18.94 -13.30
CA GLU A 12 2.89 -17.80 -12.50
C GLU A 12 2.45 -16.52 -13.23
N ASN A 13 1.35 -15.89 -12.79
CA ASN A 13 0.93 -14.60 -13.32
C ASN A 13 1.96 -13.53 -12.90
N GLN A 14 3.00 -13.31 -13.71
CA GLN A 14 4.13 -12.45 -13.35
C GLN A 14 3.73 -10.97 -13.43
N TYR A 15 2.95 -10.63 -14.45
CA TYR A 15 2.44 -9.28 -14.68
C TYR A 15 0.93 -9.21 -14.46
N GLY A 16 0.48 -8.14 -13.81
CA GLY A 16 -0.94 -7.97 -13.55
C GLY A 16 -1.39 -6.52 -13.48
N PHE A 17 -2.66 -6.32 -13.79
CA PHE A 17 -3.38 -5.08 -13.62
C PHE A 17 -4.81 -5.36 -13.16
N ASP A 18 -5.28 -4.63 -12.16
CA ASP A 18 -6.66 -4.66 -11.69
C ASP A 18 -7.19 -3.25 -11.56
N TYR A 19 -8.40 -3.04 -12.07
CA TYR A 19 -9.18 -1.84 -11.85
C TYR A 19 -10.54 -2.17 -11.24
N LEU A 20 -10.75 -1.63 -10.04
CA LEU A 20 -11.96 -1.76 -9.23
C LEU A 20 -12.67 -0.41 -9.20
N GLY A 21 -13.34 -0.07 -10.31
CA GLY A 21 -14.14 1.15 -10.42
C GLY A 21 -15.41 1.11 -9.57
N LYS A 22 -15.82 2.28 -9.08
CA LYS A 22 -17.12 2.53 -8.44
C LYS A 22 -17.94 3.47 -9.33
N PRO A 23 -19.27 3.30 -9.40
CA PRO A 23 -20.11 4.18 -10.22
C PRO A 23 -20.04 5.63 -9.74
N LEU A 24 -19.90 6.58 -10.66
CA LEU A 24 -19.94 8.02 -10.40
C LEU A 24 -21.37 8.56 -10.64
N GLY A 25 -21.88 9.40 -9.74
CA GLY A 25 -22.95 10.35 -10.07
C GLY A 25 -24.40 9.85 -10.11
N THR A 26 -24.72 8.66 -9.61
CA THR A 26 -26.10 8.17 -9.49
C THR A 26 -26.30 7.56 -8.10
N PRO A 27 -27.49 7.64 -7.47
CA PRO A 27 -27.80 6.77 -6.34
C PRO A 27 -27.62 5.32 -6.83
N ALA A 28 -26.49 4.73 -6.49
CA ALA A 28 -26.19 3.35 -6.80
C ALA A 28 -26.51 2.60 -5.51
N PRO A 29 -27.56 1.76 -5.48
CA PRO A 29 -27.90 1.02 -4.27
C PRO A 29 -26.74 0.18 -3.72
N ALA A 30 -25.79 -0.18 -4.58
CA ALA A 30 -24.55 -0.88 -4.21
C ALA A 30 -23.54 -0.02 -3.42
N LEU A 31 -23.72 1.30 -3.34
CA LEU A 31 -22.93 2.23 -2.53
C LEU A 31 -23.69 2.66 -1.26
N ASP A 32 -24.96 2.31 -1.11
CA ASP A 32 -25.74 2.65 0.07
C ASP A 32 -25.12 1.98 1.31
N GLY A 33 -24.80 2.79 2.32
CA GLY A 33 -24.12 2.30 3.52
C GLY A 33 -22.62 2.03 3.35
N GLU A 34 -22.02 2.40 2.21
CA GLU A 34 -20.58 2.24 1.94
C GLU A 34 -19.86 3.59 1.78
N PRO A 35 -19.75 4.40 2.86
CA PRO A 35 -19.23 5.78 2.79
C PRO A 35 -17.73 5.85 2.45
N HIS A 36 -17.03 4.72 2.45
CA HIS A 36 -15.60 4.62 2.19
C HIS A 36 -15.27 3.97 0.84
N ALA A 37 -16.28 3.67 0.03
CA ALA A 37 -16.08 3.09 -1.29
C ALA A 37 -15.31 4.06 -2.19
N SER A 38 -14.24 3.57 -2.81
CA SER A 38 -13.39 4.33 -3.72
C SER A 38 -12.91 3.47 -4.87
N CYS A 39 -12.58 4.11 -5.99
CA CYS A 39 -11.93 3.43 -7.11
C CYS A 39 -10.52 3.01 -6.67
N MET A 40 -10.12 1.80 -7.04
CA MET A 40 -8.76 1.31 -6.80
C MET A 40 -8.18 0.76 -8.09
N VAL A 41 -6.89 1.00 -8.28
CA VAL A 41 -6.10 0.35 -9.33
C VAL A 41 -4.89 -0.32 -8.68
N GLY A 42 -4.53 -1.50 -9.17
CA GLY A 42 -3.36 -2.26 -8.75
C GLY A 42 -2.56 -2.70 -9.96
N PHE A 43 -1.24 -2.72 -9.79
CA PHE A 43 -0.28 -3.23 -10.76
C PHE A 43 0.63 -4.24 -10.06
N TRP A 44 0.92 -5.34 -10.74
CA TRP A 44 1.85 -6.37 -10.28
C TRP A 44 2.96 -6.51 -11.31
N LEU A 45 4.17 -6.58 -10.78
CA LEU A 45 5.41 -6.76 -11.53
C LEU A 45 6.23 -7.82 -10.77
N PRO A 46 6.95 -8.71 -11.47
CA PRO A 46 7.84 -9.66 -10.82
C PRO A 46 9.01 -8.91 -10.16
N THR A 47 9.58 -9.49 -9.09
CA THR A 47 10.76 -8.92 -8.42
C THR A 47 11.97 -8.84 -9.36
N GLU A 48 12.01 -9.73 -10.33
CA GLU A 48 12.98 -9.81 -11.41
C GLU A 48 12.99 -8.52 -12.25
N TYR A 49 11.83 -7.88 -12.46
CA TYR A 49 11.75 -6.57 -13.13
C TYR A 49 12.46 -5.48 -12.32
N LEU A 50 12.31 -5.51 -10.99
CA LEU A 50 12.99 -4.58 -10.08
C LEU A 50 14.50 -4.84 -10.06
N GLU A 51 14.93 -6.09 -10.05
CA GLU A 51 16.34 -6.47 -10.05
C GLU A 51 17.03 -6.11 -11.37
N GLU A 52 16.39 -6.40 -12.51
CA GLU A 52 16.94 -6.15 -13.84
C GLU A 52 17.05 -4.64 -14.13
N HIS A 53 16.01 -3.87 -13.84
CA HIS A 53 15.95 -2.45 -14.22
C HIS A 53 16.34 -1.49 -13.09
N GLY A 54 16.46 -1.99 -11.86
CA GLY A 54 16.75 -1.22 -10.67
C GLY A 54 15.56 -0.40 -10.14
N PRO A 55 15.68 0.08 -8.89
CA PRO A 55 14.58 0.74 -8.18
C PRO A 55 14.20 2.08 -8.81
N ASN A 56 15.16 2.82 -9.35
CA ASN A 56 14.87 4.11 -9.98
C ASN A 56 13.91 3.96 -11.16
N ARG A 57 14.07 2.91 -11.97
CA ARG A 57 13.18 2.66 -13.10
C ARG A 57 11.78 2.29 -12.64
N LEU A 58 11.66 1.44 -11.61
CA LEU A 58 10.37 1.10 -11.01
C LEU A 58 9.68 2.33 -10.42
N ARG A 59 10.43 3.19 -9.72
CA ARG A 59 9.93 4.46 -9.17
C ARG A 59 9.42 5.39 -10.27
N GLU A 60 10.18 5.58 -11.34
CA GLU A 60 9.74 6.37 -12.49
C GLU A 60 8.45 5.83 -13.11
N LEU A 61 8.35 4.51 -13.28
CA LEU A 61 7.15 3.86 -13.80
C LEU A 61 5.95 4.11 -12.88
N ALA A 62 6.11 3.90 -11.57
CA ALA A 62 5.06 4.15 -10.59
C ALA A 62 4.56 5.59 -10.62
N LEU A 63 5.47 6.58 -10.69
CA LEU A 63 5.10 7.99 -10.76
C LEU A 63 4.40 8.35 -12.08
N LYS A 64 4.84 7.76 -13.20
CA LYS A 64 4.15 7.93 -14.50
C LYS A 64 2.73 7.37 -14.47
N LEU A 65 2.54 6.19 -13.87
CA LEU A 65 1.22 5.58 -13.71
C LEU A 65 0.34 6.38 -12.74
N ALA A 66 0.92 6.98 -11.70
CA ALA A 66 0.18 7.75 -10.70
C ALA A 66 -0.18 9.17 -11.15
N ALA A 67 0.62 9.79 -12.03
CA ALA A 67 0.45 11.17 -12.47
C ALA A 67 -1.00 11.53 -12.88
N PRO A 68 -1.68 10.78 -13.77
CA PRO A 68 -3.01 11.15 -14.24
C PRO A 68 -4.15 10.82 -13.27
N LEU A 69 -3.87 10.14 -12.15
CA LEU A 69 -4.90 9.55 -11.31
C LEU A 69 -5.13 10.37 -10.03
N PRO A 70 -6.37 10.79 -9.71
CA PRO A 70 -6.66 11.64 -8.56
C PRO A 70 -6.68 10.85 -7.23
N PHE A 71 -5.58 10.16 -6.91
CA PHE A 71 -5.51 9.32 -5.72
C PHE A 71 -5.40 10.14 -4.43
N TYR A 72 -6.13 9.70 -3.41
CA TYR A 72 -6.00 10.15 -2.02
C TYR A 72 -4.86 9.44 -1.29
N PHE A 73 -4.61 8.18 -1.67
CA PHE A 73 -3.60 7.32 -1.08
C PHE A 73 -3.10 6.32 -2.13
N GLY A 74 -1.81 6.03 -2.11
CA GLY A 74 -1.19 5.02 -2.98
C GLY A 74 0.09 4.47 -2.38
N GLN A 75 0.47 3.26 -2.78
CA GLN A 75 1.65 2.58 -2.25
C GLN A 75 2.37 1.78 -3.33
N VAL A 76 3.70 1.69 -3.20
CA VAL A 76 4.55 0.83 -4.03
C VAL A 76 5.60 0.20 -3.13
N GLY A 77 5.79 -1.10 -3.25
CA GLY A 77 6.76 -1.86 -2.48
C GLY A 77 6.63 -3.36 -2.74
N LEU A 78 7.34 -4.15 -1.93
CA LEU A 78 7.26 -5.61 -2.00
C LEU A 78 5.91 -6.09 -1.45
N SER A 79 5.43 -7.22 -1.97
CA SER A 79 4.19 -7.84 -1.50
C SER A 79 4.25 -9.34 -1.63
N PHE A 80 3.50 -10.04 -0.78
CA PHE A 80 3.22 -11.46 -1.01
C PHE A 80 2.31 -11.62 -2.23
N ASN A 81 2.75 -12.43 -3.20
CA ASN A 81 1.94 -12.81 -4.37
C ASN A 81 1.48 -14.27 -4.26
N GLY A 82 0.23 -14.54 -4.59
CA GLY A 82 -0.37 -15.87 -4.52
C GLY A 82 -1.89 -15.83 -4.41
N GLN A 83 -2.51 -17.02 -4.33
CA GLN A 83 -3.95 -17.13 -4.10
C GLN A 83 -4.29 -16.84 -2.62
N LEU A 84 -4.22 -15.58 -2.21
CA LEU A 84 -4.44 -15.10 -0.84
C LEU A 84 -5.88 -15.33 -0.33
N SER A 85 -6.79 -15.81 -1.16
CA SER A 85 -8.11 -16.30 -0.72
C SER A 85 -8.08 -17.73 -0.19
N LEU A 86 -7.05 -18.51 -0.50
CA LEU A 86 -6.90 -19.88 -0.01
C LEU A 86 -6.33 -19.88 1.41
N ALA A 87 -7.05 -20.52 2.34
CA ALA A 87 -6.66 -20.57 3.76
C ALA A 87 -5.25 -21.14 3.97
N GLY A 88 -4.86 -22.17 3.20
CA GLY A 88 -3.51 -22.73 3.25
C GLY A 88 -2.42 -21.72 2.90
N VAL A 89 -2.63 -20.93 1.83
CA VAL A 89 -1.68 -19.88 1.40
C VAL A 89 -1.61 -18.77 2.44
N MET A 90 -2.76 -18.32 2.96
CA MET A 90 -2.78 -17.26 3.98
C MET A 90 -2.10 -17.66 5.28
N ARG A 91 -2.18 -18.94 5.67
CA ARG A 91 -1.44 -19.46 6.83
C ARG A 91 0.07 -19.34 6.61
N GLU A 92 0.57 -19.67 5.42
CA GLU A 92 1.98 -19.53 5.07
C GLU A 92 2.44 -18.07 5.05
N VAL A 93 1.60 -17.16 4.55
CA VAL A 93 1.86 -15.71 4.58
C VAL A 93 1.95 -15.22 6.01
N ARG A 94 0.98 -15.55 6.87
CA ARG A 94 0.99 -15.13 8.28
C ARG A 94 2.18 -15.64 9.07
N ALA A 95 2.64 -16.85 8.77
CA ALA A 95 3.85 -17.41 9.39
C ALA A 95 5.13 -16.59 9.07
N ARG A 96 5.11 -15.79 8.00
CA ARG A 96 6.29 -15.04 7.51
C ARG A 96 6.13 -13.53 7.61
N CYS A 97 4.90 -13.00 7.58
CA CYS A 97 4.68 -11.56 7.44
C CYS A 97 5.26 -10.78 8.62
N PHE A 98 5.19 -11.29 9.85
CA PHE A 98 5.79 -10.61 11.01
C PHE A 98 7.32 -10.59 10.98
N ARG A 99 7.96 -11.56 10.33
CA ARG A 99 9.40 -11.56 10.11
C ARG A 99 9.81 -10.50 9.08
N TYR A 100 9.01 -10.35 8.02
CA TYR A 100 9.28 -9.45 6.91
C TYR A 100 8.22 -8.34 6.80
N PRO A 101 8.22 -7.36 7.72
CA PRO A 101 7.14 -6.38 7.85
C PRO A 101 7.05 -5.40 6.67
N GLY A 102 8.09 -5.31 5.83
CA GLY A 102 8.12 -4.48 4.63
C GLY A 102 7.29 -5.04 3.46
N LEU A 103 6.97 -6.34 3.46
CA LEU A 103 6.07 -6.94 2.47
C LEU A 103 4.61 -6.60 2.78
N ASP A 104 3.86 -6.15 1.78
CA ASP A 104 2.43 -5.96 1.88
C ASP A 104 1.63 -7.27 1.68
N ILE A 105 0.42 -7.30 2.23
CA ILE A 105 -0.58 -8.33 1.96
C ILE A 105 -1.76 -7.63 1.25
N PRO A 106 -1.77 -7.59 -0.09
CA PRO A 106 -2.75 -6.82 -0.84
C PRO A 106 -4.15 -7.44 -0.73
N LYS A 107 -5.13 -6.62 -0.37
CA LYS A 107 -6.57 -6.97 -0.40
C LYS A 107 -7.36 -5.93 -1.21
N PRO A 108 -7.08 -5.76 -2.51
CA PRO A 108 -7.62 -4.63 -3.28
C PRO A 108 -9.15 -4.62 -3.32
N SER A 109 -9.78 -5.80 -3.45
CA SER A 109 -11.24 -5.92 -3.39
C SER A 109 -11.82 -5.33 -2.10
N TRP A 110 -11.27 -5.68 -0.93
CA TRP A 110 -11.72 -5.17 0.37
C TRP A 110 -11.40 -3.68 0.56
N HIS A 111 -10.16 -3.28 0.29
CA HIS A 111 -9.72 -1.89 0.50
C HIS A 111 -10.47 -0.91 -0.41
N SER A 112 -10.87 -1.31 -1.62
CA SER A 112 -11.71 -0.49 -2.51
C SER A 112 -13.08 -0.13 -1.89
N TRP A 113 -13.56 -0.90 -0.92
CA TRP A 113 -14.84 -0.63 -0.24
C TRP A 113 -14.68 0.08 1.10
N LYS A 114 -13.59 -0.21 1.83
CA LYS A 114 -13.50 0.15 3.25
C LYS A 114 -12.43 1.18 3.59
N LEU A 115 -11.43 1.40 2.73
CA LEU A 115 -10.30 2.27 3.06
C LEU A 115 -10.73 3.74 3.16
N GLY A 116 -11.41 4.27 2.12
CA GLY A 116 -11.83 5.67 2.05
C GLY A 116 -10.65 6.64 2.08
N PHE A 117 -10.79 7.74 2.83
CA PHE A 117 -9.75 8.77 3.03
C PHE A 117 -8.76 8.43 4.16
N ARG A 118 -8.49 7.14 4.37
CA ARG A 118 -7.52 6.64 5.35
C ARG A 118 -6.33 6.03 4.65
N VAL A 119 -5.27 5.80 5.41
CA VAL A 119 -4.03 5.20 4.91
C VAL A 119 -3.87 3.78 5.43
N ARG A 120 -3.14 2.95 4.70
CA ARG A 120 -2.55 1.73 5.25
C ARG A 120 -1.17 2.05 5.85
N GLY A 121 -0.60 1.10 6.60
CA GLY A 121 0.78 1.21 7.08
C GLY A 121 1.76 1.43 5.91
N PRO A 122 2.88 2.12 6.13
CA PRO A 122 3.75 2.63 5.06
C PRO A 122 4.35 1.54 4.17
N SER A 123 4.72 1.96 2.96
CA SER A 123 5.46 1.16 1.99
C SER A 123 6.64 1.97 1.44
N TRP A 124 7.47 1.34 0.60
CA TRP A 124 8.69 1.97 0.05
C TRP A 124 8.40 3.33 -0.59
N LEU A 125 7.39 3.39 -1.47
CA LEU A 125 6.78 4.64 -1.89
C LEU A 125 5.39 4.73 -1.26
N THR A 126 5.09 5.87 -0.64
CA THR A 126 3.75 6.17 -0.13
C THR A 126 3.30 7.52 -0.69
N VAL A 127 2.23 7.50 -1.48
CA VAL A 127 1.62 8.70 -2.06
C VAL A 127 0.46 9.15 -1.17
N LEU A 128 0.45 10.43 -0.83
CA LEU A 128 -0.57 11.08 -0.02
C LEU A 128 -1.19 12.23 -0.82
N GLY A 129 -2.51 12.24 -0.93
CA GLY A 129 -3.30 13.34 -1.47
C GLY A 129 -4.22 13.95 -0.41
N GLN A 130 -5.20 14.73 -0.85
CA GLN A 130 -6.22 15.30 0.04
C GLN A 130 -7.19 14.22 0.55
N PRO A 131 -7.79 14.38 1.75
CA PRO A 131 -7.56 15.47 2.71
C PRO A 131 -6.30 15.27 3.58
N ILE A 132 -5.76 14.04 3.63
CA ILE A 132 -4.68 13.66 4.55
C ILE A 132 -3.46 14.58 4.44
N LEU A 133 -3.00 14.87 3.22
CA LEU A 133 -1.85 15.76 3.01
C LEU A 133 -2.14 17.18 3.49
N GLY A 134 -3.36 17.68 3.31
CA GLY A 134 -3.79 18.99 3.80
C GLY A 134 -3.79 19.04 5.34
N GLU A 135 -4.36 18.02 5.98
CA GLU A 135 -4.39 17.90 7.45
C GLU A 135 -2.98 17.74 8.06
N LEU A 136 -2.04 17.15 7.33
CA LEU A 136 -0.61 17.11 7.69
C LEU A 136 0.08 18.49 7.64
N GLY A 137 -0.53 19.49 6.98
CA GLY A 137 0.06 20.80 6.72
C GLY A 137 0.84 20.88 5.40
N GLY A 138 0.55 19.97 4.45
CA GLY A 138 1.19 19.91 3.15
C GLY A 138 2.53 19.18 3.14
N ALA A 139 3.14 19.11 1.94
CA ALA A 139 4.38 18.37 1.73
C ALA A 139 5.58 18.91 2.52
N SER A 140 5.64 20.23 2.75
CA SER A 140 6.70 20.83 3.57
C SER A 140 6.60 20.40 5.04
N ALA A 141 5.40 20.40 5.61
CA ALA A 141 5.19 19.95 6.99
C ALA A 141 5.41 18.44 7.14
N LEU A 142 5.01 17.64 6.14
CA LEU A 142 5.34 16.22 6.08
C LEU A 142 6.85 16.01 6.06
N ARG A 143 7.58 16.74 5.22
CA ARG A 143 9.05 16.67 5.14
C ARG A 143 9.72 17.02 6.46
N SER A 144 9.25 18.04 7.18
CA SER A 144 9.83 18.42 8.47
C SER A 144 9.60 17.41 9.60
N ARG A 145 8.65 16.49 9.45
CA ARG A 145 8.36 15.43 10.44
C ARG A 145 9.18 14.16 10.19
N LEU A 146 9.93 14.08 9.09
CA LEU A 146 10.70 12.90 8.69
C LEU A 146 12.19 13.22 8.71
N SER A 147 12.95 12.40 9.43
CA SER A 147 14.38 12.59 9.69
C SER A 147 15.22 11.37 9.33
N SER A 148 14.59 10.23 9.03
CA SER A 148 15.30 9.00 8.71
C SER A 148 16.19 9.17 7.47
N PRO A 149 17.46 8.71 7.51
CA PRO A 149 18.36 8.79 6.38
C PRO A 149 17.78 8.13 5.12
N GLY A 150 17.93 8.79 3.97
CA GLY A 150 17.42 8.29 2.69
C GLY A 150 15.91 8.48 2.49
N THR A 151 15.18 9.00 3.48
CA THR A 151 13.78 9.40 3.30
C THR A 151 13.69 10.70 2.51
N THR A 152 12.88 10.72 1.46
CA THR A 152 12.62 11.94 0.67
C THR A 152 11.12 12.18 0.54
N VAL A 153 10.75 13.46 0.43
CA VAL A 153 9.37 13.90 0.16
C VAL A 153 9.38 14.76 -1.09
N GLN A 154 8.73 14.27 -2.15
CA GLN A 154 8.58 14.99 -3.42
C GLN A 154 7.11 15.41 -3.59
N GLU A 155 6.90 16.68 -3.95
CA GLU A 155 5.59 17.18 -4.37
C GLU A 155 5.24 16.66 -5.77
N LEU A 156 3.96 16.33 -5.95
CA LEU A 156 3.36 15.92 -7.21
C LEU A 156 2.25 16.92 -7.57
N GLU A 157 1.92 17.02 -8.85
CA GLU A 157 0.82 17.87 -9.30
C GLU A 157 -0.51 17.49 -8.63
N GLY A 158 -1.45 18.45 -8.49
CA GLY A 158 -2.77 18.19 -7.92
C GLY A 158 -2.77 17.96 -6.40
N GLU A 159 -1.95 18.72 -5.66
CA GLU A 159 -1.90 18.71 -4.19
C GLU A 159 -1.63 17.33 -3.58
N ARG A 160 -0.64 16.64 -4.17
CA ARG A 160 -0.18 15.31 -3.74
C ARG A 160 1.30 15.36 -3.40
N ALA A 161 1.74 14.41 -2.57
CA ALA A 161 3.15 14.20 -2.28
C ALA A 161 3.47 12.70 -2.25
N VAL A 162 4.70 12.35 -2.62
CA VAL A 162 5.23 11.00 -2.46
C VAL A 162 6.37 11.01 -1.45
N VAL A 163 6.27 10.14 -0.46
CA VAL A 163 7.37 9.78 0.43
C VAL A 163 8.08 8.58 -0.17
N THR A 164 9.41 8.65 -0.28
CA THR A 164 10.27 7.53 -0.69
C THR A 164 11.17 7.16 0.48
N LEU A 165 11.13 5.90 0.92
CA LEU A 165 11.90 5.39 2.06
C LEU A 165 13.16 4.65 1.58
N GLY A 166 14.26 5.39 1.40
CA GLY A 166 15.51 4.80 0.92
C GLY A 166 15.48 4.46 -0.58
N THR A 167 16.60 3.92 -1.07
CA THR A 167 16.82 3.71 -2.51
C THR A 167 16.11 2.46 -3.04
N TRP A 168 15.97 1.41 -2.23
CA TRP A 168 15.37 0.13 -2.60
C TRP A 168 14.17 -0.17 -1.69
N PRO A 169 13.15 -0.88 -2.20
CA PRO A 169 12.11 -1.39 -1.32
C PRO A 169 12.69 -2.48 -0.40
N GLU A 170 12.51 -2.33 0.90
CA GLU A 170 13.03 -3.26 1.88
C GLU A 170 11.93 -4.17 2.43
N ALA A 171 12.23 -5.46 2.54
CA ALA A 171 11.38 -6.44 3.24
C ALA A 171 11.49 -6.34 4.77
N GLY A 172 12.65 -5.88 5.26
CA GLY A 172 13.07 -6.07 6.64
C GLY A 172 13.37 -7.54 6.95
N ASP A 173 13.81 -7.83 8.16
CA ASP A 173 13.94 -9.17 8.72
C ASP A 173 14.10 -9.00 10.24
N THR A 174 13.03 -9.19 11.00
CA THR A 174 13.03 -8.95 12.45
C THR A 174 13.93 -9.93 13.20
N GLU A 175 14.19 -11.12 12.65
CA GLU A 175 15.10 -12.11 13.25
C GLU A 175 16.56 -11.70 13.07
N GLN A 176 16.86 -10.87 12.07
CA GLN A 176 18.19 -10.30 11.81
C GLN A 176 18.33 -8.85 12.31
N GLY A 177 17.34 -8.33 13.06
CA GLY A 177 17.36 -6.95 13.57
C GLY A 177 17.11 -5.87 12.52
N GLN A 178 16.70 -6.24 11.31
CA GLN A 178 16.36 -5.30 10.22
C GLN A 178 14.92 -4.79 10.43
N THR A 179 14.77 -3.78 11.28
CA THR A 179 13.47 -3.33 11.82
C THR A 179 12.80 -2.20 11.01
N LEU A 180 13.40 -1.79 9.89
CA LEU A 180 12.88 -0.75 8.99
C LEU A 180 12.56 0.59 9.70
N PRO A 181 13.57 1.28 10.27
CA PRO A 181 13.35 2.50 11.06
C PRO A 181 12.65 3.62 10.28
N ALA A 182 12.95 3.78 8.99
CA ALA A 182 12.28 4.78 8.13
C ALA A 182 10.79 4.49 7.94
N TYR A 183 10.42 3.20 7.84
CA TYR A 183 9.02 2.78 7.77
C TYR A 183 8.33 3.04 9.10
N ARG A 184 8.98 2.76 10.24
CA ARG A 184 8.44 3.06 11.57
C ARG A 184 8.23 4.55 11.80
N GLU A 185 9.17 5.39 11.36
CA GLU A 185 9.01 6.85 11.44
C GLU A 185 7.80 7.33 10.64
N LEU A 186 7.67 6.92 9.37
CA LEU A 186 6.52 7.29 8.56
C LEU A 186 5.21 6.73 9.14
N ALA A 187 5.21 5.53 9.71
CA ALA A 187 4.04 4.94 10.36
C ALA A 187 3.54 5.82 11.50
N ARG A 188 4.43 6.33 12.36
CA ARG A 188 4.06 7.23 13.46
C ARG A 188 3.46 8.55 12.96
N VAL A 189 3.99 9.09 11.86
CA VAL A 189 3.42 10.30 11.23
C VAL A 189 2.02 10.03 10.69
N LEU A 190 1.78 8.83 10.16
CA LEU A 190 0.53 8.42 9.53
C LEU A 190 -0.52 7.84 10.49
N GLU A 191 -0.14 7.53 11.74
CA GLU A 191 -1.00 6.89 12.74
C GLU A 191 -2.40 7.53 12.87
N PRO A 192 -2.56 8.88 12.87
CA PRO A 192 -3.89 9.49 13.00
C PRO A 192 -4.89 9.12 11.90
N TRP A 193 -4.39 8.73 10.72
CA TRP A 193 -5.22 8.35 9.56
C TRP A 193 -5.19 6.85 9.28
N LEU A 194 -4.53 6.05 10.14
CA LEU A 194 -4.35 4.63 9.90
C LEU A 194 -5.70 3.91 9.88
N TYR A 195 -5.94 3.19 8.80
CA TYR A 195 -7.09 2.31 8.67
C TYR A 195 -6.90 1.07 9.54
N HIS A 196 -7.93 0.79 10.32
CA HIS A 196 -8.09 -0.46 11.05
C HIS A 196 -9.33 -1.18 10.52
N GLU A 197 -9.18 -2.45 10.17
CA GLU A 197 -10.29 -3.31 9.79
C GLU A 197 -11.17 -3.57 11.04
N GLU A 198 -12.22 -2.78 11.22
CA GLU A 198 -13.23 -3.01 12.26
C GLU A 198 -14.02 -4.28 11.90
N HIS A 199 -13.97 -5.37 12.68
CA HIS A 199 -15.10 -6.31 12.82
C HIS A 199 -14.95 -7.31 13.98
N VAL A 200 -16.11 -7.59 14.57
CA VAL A 200 -16.39 -8.45 15.73
C VAL A 200 -16.56 -9.89 15.24
N ARG A 201 -15.77 -10.84 15.75
CA ARG A 201 -15.77 -12.32 15.47
C ARG A 201 -14.80 -12.84 14.40
N ASP A 202 -13.68 -12.17 14.14
CA ASP A 202 -12.55 -12.83 13.48
C ASP A 202 -11.65 -13.51 14.52
N PRO A 203 -11.46 -14.84 14.49
CA PRO A 203 -10.51 -15.51 15.39
C PRO A 203 -9.06 -15.01 15.22
N ASP A 204 -8.74 -14.35 14.10
CA ASP A 204 -7.43 -13.79 13.79
C ASP A 204 -7.33 -12.27 14.05
N PHE A 205 -8.27 -11.70 14.82
CA PHE A 205 -8.36 -10.25 15.07
C PHE A 205 -7.06 -9.66 15.63
N GLU A 206 -6.42 -10.33 16.60
CA GLU A 206 -5.18 -9.85 17.20
C GLU A 206 -4.04 -9.80 16.19
N ASP A 207 -3.89 -10.83 15.37
CA ASP A 207 -2.88 -10.88 14.32
C ASP A 207 -3.11 -9.82 13.24
N LYS A 208 -4.38 -9.56 12.88
CA LYS A 208 -4.73 -8.47 11.95
C LYS A 208 -4.36 -7.11 12.51
N ARG A 209 -4.76 -6.81 13.75
CA ARG A 209 -4.44 -5.53 14.41
C ARG A 209 -2.92 -5.37 14.55
N ARG A 210 -2.22 -6.43 14.95
CA ARG A 210 -0.75 -6.46 15.03
C ARG A 210 -0.12 -6.22 13.65
N TRP A 211 -0.71 -6.77 12.58
CA TRP A 211 -0.24 -6.55 11.21
C TRP A 211 -0.41 -5.10 10.74
N GLU A 212 -1.58 -4.51 11.00
CA GLU A 212 -1.86 -3.11 10.68
C GLU A 212 -0.93 -2.15 11.44
N ARG A 213 -0.64 -2.47 12.71
CA ARG A 213 0.23 -1.70 13.60
C ARG A 213 1.69 -2.15 13.64
N ARG A 214 2.12 -3.03 12.73
CA ARG A 214 3.46 -3.68 12.74
C ARG A 214 4.67 -2.73 12.79
N PHE A 215 4.47 -1.46 12.46
CA PHE A 215 5.49 -0.42 12.48
C PHE A 215 5.33 0.59 13.63
N LEU A 216 4.25 0.51 14.39
CA LEU A 216 3.96 1.36 15.54
C LEU A 216 4.34 0.66 16.85
N ASP A 217 4.15 -0.65 16.89
CA ASP A 217 4.41 -1.50 18.05
C ASP A 217 5.78 -2.21 17.99
#